data_AF-A0A7S1WF43-F1
#
_entry.id   AF-A0A7S1WF43-F1
#
_cell.length_a   1.000
_cell.length_b   1.000
_cell.length_c   1.000
_cell.angle_alpha   90.00
_cell.angle_beta   90.00
_cell.angle_gamma   90.00
#
_symmetry.space_group_name_H-M   'P 1'
#
loop_
_entity.id
_entity.type
_entity.pdbx_description
1 polymer ?
#
loop_
_entity_poly.entity_id
_entity_poly.type
_entity_poly.pdbx_seq_one_letter_code
_entity_poly.pdbx_strand_id
1 'polypeptide(L)'
;MMPFLIVFIIFGSFGMIALLTGVISECMFEKNKAKNDEERLEREARRVRFQNMSAQLFNSMDTEQTGSVACEELIKHQHEIVELLAGAGVCLKSSQLVQMCNALDTDYDGKIDHLEFENGVMQMCEDIRPMSIMELHNSIRKCSWKVEATSKQLNLKFVDVDASLAGLAETIGRIYAATVEP
;
A
#
# COMPACT_ATOMS: atom_id res chain seq x y z
N MET A 1 42.64 -22.73 -51.86
CA MET A 1 41.89 -21.45 -51.89
C MET A 1 40.47 -21.57 -51.33
N MET A 2 39.72 -22.65 -51.64
CA MET A 2 38.40 -22.94 -51.06
C MET A 2 38.29 -22.84 -49.51
N PRO A 3 39.22 -23.39 -48.70
CA PRO A 3 39.06 -23.36 -47.24
C PRO A 3 39.20 -21.95 -46.65
N PHE A 4 40.02 -21.09 -47.26
CA PHE A 4 40.18 -19.69 -46.83
C PHE A 4 38.87 -18.91 -47.00
N LEU A 5 38.18 -19.11 -48.12
CA LEU A 5 36.92 -18.44 -48.43
C LEU A 5 35.80 -18.87 -47.46
N ILE A 6 35.75 -20.15 -47.10
CA ILE A 6 34.77 -20.68 -46.14
C ILE A 6 34.99 -20.06 -44.74
N VAL A 7 36.23 -20.04 -44.25
CA VAL A 7 36.55 -19.44 -42.94
C VAL A 7 36.22 -17.95 -42.93
N PHE A 8 36.56 -17.23 -44.01
CA PHE A 8 36.27 -15.80 -44.15
C PHE A 8 34.76 -15.51 -44.10
N ILE A 9 33.93 -16.28 -44.81
CA ILE A 9 32.47 -16.12 -44.79
C ILE A 9 31.90 -16.42 -43.39
N ILE A 10 32.39 -17.48 -42.74
CA ILE A 10 31.93 -17.84 -41.39
C ILE A 10 32.24 -16.71 -40.40
N PHE A 11 33.49 -16.25 -40.33
CA PHE A 11 33.86 -15.16 -39.42
C PHE A 11 33.17 -13.83 -39.77
N GLY A 12 33.04 -13.51 -41.05
CA GLY A 12 32.35 -12.30 -41.49
C GLY A 12 30.87 -12.30 -41.10
N SER A 13 30.19 -13.43 -41.34
CA SER A 13 28.76 -13.58 -41.00
C SER A 13 28.54 -13.53 -39.49
N PHE A 14 29.33 -14.26 -38.69
CA PHE A 14 29.23 -14.22 -37.23
C PHE A 14 29.54 -12.84 -36.65
N GLY A 15 30.57 -12.14 -37.17
CA GLY A 15 30.89 -10.78 -36.74
C GLY A 15 29.75 -9.80 -37.01
N MET A 16 29.17 -9.84 -38.21
CA MET A 16 28.05 -8.97 -38.57
C MET A 16 26.78 -9.25 -37.75
N ILE A 17 26.48 -10.53 -37.49
CA ILE A 17 25.34 -10.92 -36.64
C ILE A 17 25.54 -10.46 -35.20
N ALA A 18 26.76 -10.60 -34.65
CA ALA A 18 27.08 -10.15 -33.30
C ALA A 18 26.93 -8.62 -33.16
N LEU A 19 27.42 -7.86 -34.14
CA LEU A 19 27.27 -6.40 -34.16
C LEU A 19 25.80 -5.97 -34.26
N LEU A 20 25.03 -6.60 -35.15
CA LEU A 20 23.60 -6.31 -35.31
C LEU A 20 22.84 -6.61 -34.01
N THR A 21 23.12 -7.74 -33.37
CA THR A 21 22.48 -8.14 -32.11
C THR A 21 22.84 -7.16 -30.98
N GLY A 22 24.11 -6.71 -30.94
CA GLY A 22 24.57 -5.68 -30.01
C GLY A 22 23.78 -4.38 -30.15
N VAL A 23 23.72 -3.82 -31.37
CA VAL A 23 23.00 -2.56 -31.63
C VAL A 23 21.50 -2.69 -31.35
N ILE A 24 20.87 -3.82 -31.72
CA ILE A 24 19.46 -4.06 -31.41
C ILE A 24 19.23 -4.11 -29.90
N SER A 25 20.09 -4.78 -29.14
CA SER A 25 19.96 -4.88 -27.69
C SER A 25 20.11 -3.53 -27.00
N GLU A 26 21.04 -2.69 -27.47
CA GLU A 26 21.25 -1.33 -26.98
C GLU A 26 20.02 -0.45 -27.27
N CYS A 27 19.51 -0.48 -28.51
CA CYS A 27 18.30 0.24 -28.91
C CYS A 27 17.05 -0.19 -28.13
N MET A 28 16.91 -1.48 -27.80
CA MET A 28 15.78 -1.96 -27.00
C MET A 28 15.90 -1.54 -25.54
N PHE A 29 17.10 -1.59 -24.96
CA PHE A 29 17.33 -1.19 -23.58
C PHE A 29 17.07 0.30 -23.38
N GLU A 30 17.58 1.14 -24.28
CA GLU A 30 17.36 2.59 -24.24
C GLU A 30 15.88 2.95 -24.36
N LYS A 31 15.14 2.34 -25.30
CA LYS A 31 13.70 2.58 -25.44
C LYS A 31 12.91 2.13 -24.22
N ASN A 32 13.26 0.98 -23.64
CA ASN A 32 12.59 0.49 -22.45
C ASN A 32 12.85 1.42 -21.25
N LYS A 33 14.08 1.90 -21.11
CA LYS A 33 14.44 2.89 -20.08
C LYS A 33 13.72 4.21 -20.28
N ALA A 34 13.73 4.75 -21.50
CA ALA A 34 13.05 6.00 -21.83
C ALA A 34 11.54 5.92 -21.59
N LYS A 35 10.89 4.82 -21.99
CA LYS A 35 9.47 4.60 -21.72
C LYS A 35 9.17 4.52 -20.23
N ASN A 36 10.00 3.81 -19.46
CA ASN A 36 9.81 3.69 -18.01
C ASN A 36 10.02 5.03 -17.29
N ASP A 37 10.99 5.84 -17.73
CA ASP A 37 11.23 7.19 -17.22
C ASP A 37 10.09 8.15 -17.59
N GLU A 38 9.57 8.07 -18.81
CA GLU A 38 8.41 8.85 -19.28
C GLU A 38 7.16 8.49 -18.49
N GLU A 39 6.87 7.19 -18.30
CA GLU A 39 5.77 6.73 -17.44
C GLU A 39 5.91 7.23 -16.01
N ARG A 40 7.14 7.31 -15.47
CA ARG A 40 7.38 7.84 -14.13
C ARG A 40 7.11 9.35 -14.06
N LEU A 41 7.62 10.11 -15.03
CA LEU A 41 7.38 11.55 -15.14
C LEU A 41 5.90 11.88 -15.32
N GLU A 42 5.18 11.12 -16.14
CA GLU A 42 3.75 11.32 -16.35
C GLU A 42 2.95 11.03 -15.07
N ARG A 43 3.33 9.99 -14.32
CA ARG A 43 2.72 9.69 -13.01
C ARG A 43 2.96 10.80 -12.00
N GLU A 44 4.20 11.29 -11.88
CA GLU A 44 4.55 12.39 -10.97
C GLU A 44 3.82 13.68 -11.38
N ALA A 45 3.76 14.00 -12.67
CA ALA A 45 3.04 15.16 -13.17
C ALA A 45 1.54 15.08 -12.92
N ARG A 46 0.93 13.89 -13.12
CA ARG A 46 -0.48 13.66 -12.80
C ARG A 46 -0.74 13.83 -11.30
N ARG A 47 0.13 13.27 -10.45
CA ARG A 47 0.04 13.40 -8.99
C ARG A 47 0.09 14.86 -8.55
N VAL A 48 1.06 15.63 -9.03
CA VAL A 48 1.21 17.05 -8.66
C VAL A 48 0.02 17.89 -9.13
N ARG A 49 -0.48 17.67 -10.36
CA ARG A 49 -1.68 18.36 -10.84
C ARG A 49 -2.88 18.08 -9.95
N PHE A 50 -3.04 16.82 -9.57
CA PHE A 50 -4.17 16.39 -8.77
C PHE A 50 -4.10 16.88 -7.33
N GLN A 51 -2.91 16.90 -6.72
CA GLN A 51 -2.67 17.54 -5.42
C GLN A 51 -3.05 19.02 -5.45
N ASN A 52 -2.60 19.76 -6.48
CA ASN A 52 -2.90 21.18 -6.61
C ASN A 52 -4.41 21.45 -6.78
N MET A 53 -5.11 20.63 -7.57
CA MET A 53 -6.56 20.75 -7.73
C MET A 53 -7.31 20.40 -6.45
N SER A 54 -6.87 19.35 -5.73
CA SER A 54 -7.45 18.93 -4.45
C SER A 54 -7.26 20.01 -3.38
N ALA A 55 -6.06 20.61 -3.30
CA ALA A 55 -5.78 21.71 -2.38
C ALA A 55 -6.61 22.96 -2.69
N GLN A 56 -6.81 23.29 -3.98
CA GLN A 56 -7.70 24.39 -4.37
C GLN A 56 -9.14 24.13 -3.96
N LEU A 57 -9.64 22.90 -4.18
CA LEU A 57 -10.99 22.51 -3.78
C LEU A 57 -11.15 22.55 -2.25
N PHE A 58 -10.16 22.07 -1.50
CA PHE A 58 -10.16 22.12 -0.04
C PHE A 58 -10.23 23.57 0.45
N ASN A 59 -9.41 24.46 -0.11
CA ASN A 59 -9.41 25.88 0.25
C ASN A 59 -10.74 26.59 -0.09
N SER A 60 -11.48 26.12 -1.11
CA SER A 60 -12.83 26.65 -1.37
C SER A 60 -13.88 26.15 -0.38
N MET A 61 -13.68 24.98 0.22
CA MET A 61 -14.59 24.40 1.22
C MET A 61 -14.28 24.95 2.63
N ASP A 62 -13.01 25.10 3.00
CA ASP A 62 -12.56 25.65 4.29
C ASP A 62 -12.65 27.19 4.30
N THR A 63 -13.89 27.69 4.23
CA THR A 63 -14.18 29.13 4.29
C THR A 63 -13.77 29.77 5.61
N GLU A 64 -13.67 28.96 6.67
CA GLU A 64 -13.30 29.41 8.01
C GLU A 64 -11.78 29.42 8.25
N GLN A 65 -10.98 28.92 7.30
CA GLN A 65 -9.51 28.73 7.43
C GLN A 65 -9.13 27.99 8.71
N THR A 66 -9.98 27.03 9.11
CA THR A 66 -9.74 26.24 10.31
C THR A 66 -8.68 25.16 10.09
N GLY A 67 -8.38 24.85 8.81
CA GLY A 67 -7.49 23.77 8.42
C GLY A 67 -8.18 22.39 8.41
N SER A 68 -9.49 22.35 8.65
CA SER A 68 -10.31 21.14 8.76
C SER A 68 -11.71 21.37 8.20
N VAL A 69 -12.24 20.44 7.42
CA VAL A 69 -13.61 20.53 6.86
C VAL A 69 -14.49 19.48 7.52
N ALA A 70 -15.68 19.87 7.98
CA ALA A 70 -16.61 18.90 8.55
C ALA A 70 -17.17 17.95 7.47
N CYS A 71 -17.43 16.69 7.81
CA CYS A 71 -18.00 15.72 6.85
C CYS A 71 -19.31 16.22 6.20
N GLU A 72 -20.12 16.98 6.94
CA GLU A 72 -21.35 17.58 6.46
C GLU A 72 -21.12 18.66 5.38
N GLU A 73 -20.04 19.42 5.49
CA GLU A 73 -19.65 20.43 4.51
C GLU A 73 -19.09 19.78 3.25
N LEU A 74 -18.35 18.69 3.42
CA LEU A 74 -17.88 17.86 2.30
C LEU A 74 -19.05 17.33 1.46
N ILE A 75 -20.14 16.90 2.11
CA ILE A 75 -21.36 16.42 1.45
C ILE A 75 -22.07 17.55 0.68
N LYS A 76 -22.02 18.80 1.17
CA LYS A 76 -22.59 19.96 0.45
C LYS A 76 -21.86 20.21 -0.87
N HIS A 77 -20.54 20.01 -0.90
CA HIS A 77 -19.70 20.16 -2.10
C HIS A 77 -19.43 18.84 -2.85
N GLN A 78 -20.26 17.82 -2.64
CA GLN A 78 -20.10 16.50 -3.25
C GLN A 78 -19.97 16.53 -4.78
N HIS A 79 -20.61 17.48 -5.45
CA HIS A 79 -20.57 17.57 -6.92
C HIS A 79 -19.17 17.93 -7.43
N GLU A 80 -18.52 18.89 -6.79
CA GLU A 80 -17.18 19.37 -7.14
C GLU A 80 -16.14 18.29 -6.84
N ILE A 81 -16.30 17.57 -5.72
CA ILE A 81 -15.43 16.45 -5.34
C ILE A 81 -15.58 15.27 -6.30
N VAL A 82 -16.81 14.93 -6.68
CA VAL A 82 -17.05 13.85 -7.66
C VAL A 82 -16.50 14.21 -9.02
N GLU A 83 -16.60 15.48 -9.45
CA GLU A 83 -16.02 15.95 -10.71
C GLU A 83 -14.48 15.90 -10.70
N LEU A 84 -13.87 16.34 -9.60
CA LEU A 84 -12.42 16.24 -9.39
C LEU A 84 -11.96 14.77 -9.49
N LEU A 85 -12.62 13.87 -8.77
CA LEU A 85 -12.30 12.44 -8.75
C LEU A 85 -12.58 11.76 -10.09
N ALA A 86 -13.64 12.16 -10.80
CA ALA A 86 -13.93 11.68 -12.14
C ALA A 86 -12.82 12.08 -13.14
N GLY A 87 -12.27 13.29 -13.00
CA GLY A 87 -11.11 13.75 -13.76
C GLY A 87 -9.84 12.92 -13.54
N ALA A 88 -9.74 12.26 -12.38
CA ALA A 88 -8.67 11.31 -12.07
C ALA A 88 -8.99 9.84 -12.41
N GLY A 89 -10.17 9.55 -12.95
CA GLY A 89 -10.61 8.20 -13.30
C GLY A 89 -11.35 7.45 -12.19
N VAL A 90 -11.69 8.12 -11.08
CA VAL A 90 -12.42 7.55 -9.95
C VAL A 90 -13.90 7.92 -10.05
N CYS A 91 -14.76 6.92 -10.26
CA CYS A 91 -16.22 7.13 -10.28
C CYS A 91 -16.83 6.90 -8.90
N LEU A 92 -17.03 7.97 -8.14
CA LEU A 92 -17.77 7.93 -6.88
C LEU A 92 -19.23 8.29 -7.07
N LYS A 93 -20.10 7.56 -6.35
CA LYS A 93 -21.50 7.94 -6.19
C LYS A 93 -21.65 8.81 -4.94
N SER A 94 -22.64 9.71 -4.94
CA SER A 94 -23.03 10.52 -3.77
C SER A 94 -23.19 9.70 -2.48
N SER A 95 -23.75 8.49 -2.58
CA SER A 95 -23.93 7.60 -1.42
C SER A 95 -22.63 7.04 -0.85
N GLN A 96 -21.56 7.01 -1.64
CA GLN A 96 -20.24 6.54 -1.24
C GLN A 96 -19.37 7.65 -0.66
N LEU A 97 -19.76 8.92 -0.86
CA LEU A 97 -19.04 10.06 -0.28
C LEU A 97 -19.05 10.01 1.25
N VAL A 98 -20.15 9.58 1.87
CA VAL A 98 -20.24 9.39 3.32
C VAL A 98 -19.27 8.31 3.81
N GLN A 99 -19.16 7.20 3.06
CA GLN A 99 -18.21 6.13 3.38
C GLN A 99 -16.77 6.59 3.18
N MET A 100 -16.53 7.43 2.18
CA MET A 100 -15.25 8.07 1.93
C MET A 100 -14.88 8.99 3.08
N CYS A 101 -15.78 9.87 3.54
CA CYS A 101 -15.53 10.72 4.71
C CYS A 101 -15.08 9.92 5.93
N ASN A 102 -15.81 8.85 6.27
CA ASN A 102 -15.45 7.97 7.39
C ASN A 102 -14.12 7.20 7.18
N ALA A 103 -13.66 7.06 5.93
CA ALA A 103 -12.39 6.41 5.62
C ALA A 103 -11.23 7.41 5.58
N LEU A 104 -11.50 8.69 5.35
CA LEU A 104 -10.53 9.78 5.37
C LEU A 104 -10.24 10.24 6.81
N ASP A 105 -11.29 10.36 7.62
CA ASP A 105 -11.25 10.68 9.05
C ASP A 105 -10.51 9.56 9.81
N THR A 106 -9.20 9.74 9.99
CA THR A 106 -8.32 8.72 10.57
C THR A 106 -8.27 8.83 12.08
N ASP A 107 -8.49 10.02 12.62
CA ASP A 107 -8.49 10.31 14.06
C ASP A 107 -9.90 10.23 14.70
N TYR A 108 -10.94 10.02 13.88
CA TYR A 108 -12.35 9.91 14.27
C TYR A 108 -12.88 11.17 14.95
N ASP A 109 -12.37 12.34 14.57
CA ASP A 109 -12.81 13.62 15.11
C ASP A 109 -14.07 14.17 14.40
N GLY A 110 -14.51 13.51 13.33
CA GLY A 110 -15.68 13.86 12.51
C GLY A 110 -15.42 14.99 11.51
N LYS A 111 -14.17 15.43 11.41
CA LYS A 111 -13.67 16.41 10.46
C LYS A 111 -12.60 15.74 9.61
N ILE A 112 -12.21 16.44 8.55
CA ILE A 112 -11.16 15.98 7.64
C ILE A 112 -10.19 17.12 7.51
N ASP A 113 -8.95 16.89 7.95
CA ASP A 113 -7.89 17.88 7.80
C ASP A 113 -7.36 17.92 6.35
N HIS A 114 -6.57 18.94 6.03
CA HIS A 114 -6.00 19.09 4.69
C HIS A 114 -5.13 17.88 4.29
N LEU A 115 -4.41 17.27 5.25
CA LEU A 115 -3.49 16.16 4.99
C LEU A 115 -4.25 14.86 4.74
N GLU A 116 -5.30 14.57 5.50
CA GLU A 116 -6.22 13.45 5.36
C GLU A 116 -6.96 13.52 4.02
N PHE A 117 -7.47 14.71 3.67
CA PHE A 117 -8.12 14.91 2.39
C PHE A 117 -7.13 14.67 1.24
N GLU A 118 -5.96 15.31 1.25
CA GLU A 118 -4.97 15.17 0.19
C GLU A 118 -4.47 13.72 0.05
N ASN A 119 -4.13 13.08 1.18
CA ASN A 119 -3.61 11.71 1.19
C ASN A 119 -4.65 10.71 0.72
N GLY A 120 -5.89 10.81 1.21
CA GLY A 120 -6.90 9.84 0.83
C GLY A 120 -7.42 10.04 -0.59
N VAL A 121 -7.56 11.28 -1.06
CA VAL A 121 -7.90 11.57 -2.46
C VAL A 121 -6.80 11.06 -3.40
N MET A 122 -5.53 11.21 -3.01
CA MET A 122 -4.40 10.62 -3.74
C MET A 122 -4.41 9.09 -3.73
N GLN A 123 -4.67 8.46 -2.58
CA GLN A 123 -4.74 7.01 -2.44
C GLN A 123 -5.87 6.41 -3.29
N MET A 124 -6.98 7.12 -3.45
CA MET A 124 -8.08 6.71 -4.34
C MET A 124 -7.73 6.80 -5.82
N CYS A 125 -6.82 7.70 -6.18
CA CYS A 125 -6.39 7.92 -7.56
C CYS A 125 -5.14 7.10 -7.96
N GLU A 126 -4.49 6.45 -6.99
CA GLU A 126 -3.47 5.46 -7.32
C GLU A 126 -4.13 4.23 -7.93
N ASP A 127 -3.87 4.01 -9.23
CA ASP A 127 -4.26 2.80 -9.93
C ASP A 127 -3.84 1.56 -9.11
N ILE A 128 -4.81 0.71 -8.78
CA ILE A 128 -4.54 -0.55 -8.09
C ILE A 128 -3.80 -1.47 -9.06
N ARG A 129 -2.47 -1.44 -8.99
CA ARG A 129 -1.62 -2.35 -9.76
C ARG A 129 -1.78 -3.77 -9.20
N PRO A 130 -1.91 -4.81 -10.03
CA PRO A 130 -1.95 -6.20 -9.58
C PRO A 130 -0.78 -6.59 -8.66
N MET A 131 0.37 -5.94 -8.82
CA MET A 131 1.55 -6.13 -7.96
C MET A 131 1.32 -5.57 -6.54
N SER A 132 0.68 -4.42 -6.41
CA SER A 132 0.31 -3.84 -5.11
C SER A 132 -0.71 -4.70 -4.35
N ILE A 133 -1.65 -5.33 -5.07
CA ILE A 133 -2.56 -6.34 -4.48
C ILE A 133 -1.78 -7.55 -3.96
N MET A 134 -0.82 -8.06 -4.74
CA MET A 134 0.00 -9.21 -4.34
C MET A 134 0.86 -8.89 -3.11
N GLU A 135 1.45 -7.70 -3.05
CA GLU A 135 2.23 -7.21 -1.89
C GLU A 135 1.35 -7.07 -0.64
N LEU A 136 0.15 -6.54 -0.80
CA LEU A 136 -0.84 -6.45 0.28
C LEU A 136 -1.24 -7.84 0.77
N HIS A 137 -1.59 -8.76 -0.13
CA HIS A 137 -1.90 -10.16 0.22
C HIS A 137 -0.76 -10.84 0.98
N ASN A 138 0.48 -10.62 0.54
CA ASN A 138 1.66 -11.14 1.24
C ASN A 138 1.83 -10.53 2.63
N SER A 139 1.59 -9.22 2.77
CA SER A 139 1.67 -8.52 4.05
C SER A 139 0.60 -8.99 5.03
N ILE A 140 -0.65 -9.14 4.56
CA ILE A 140 -1.77 -9.71 5.31
C ILE A 140 -1.44 -11.14 5.74
N ARG A 141 -0.92 -11.97 4.84
CA ARG A 141 -0.54 -13.36 5.14
C ARG A 141 0.55 -13.44 6.20
N LYS A 142 1.57 -12.57 6.13
CA LYS A 142 2.62 -12.46 7.15
C LYS A 142 2.04 -12.02 8.49
N CYS A 143 1.14 -11.04 8.49
CA CYS A 143 0.50 -10.54 9.71
C CYS A 143 -0.36 -11.63 10.36
N SER A 144 -1.23 -12.29 9.57
CA SER A 144 -2.04 -13.43 10.01
C SER A 144 -1.20 -14.54 10.62
N TRP A 145 -0.06 -14.88 10.00
CA TRP A 145 0.83 -15.89 10.54
C TRP A 145 1.44 -15.48 11.88
N LYS A 146 1.90 -14.23 12.02
CA LYS A 146 2.44 -13.71 13.29
C LYS A 146 1.38 -13.68 14.39
N VAL A 147 0.15 -13.28 14.05
CA VAL A 147 -0.98 -13.26 14.98
C VAL A 147 -1.30 -14.67 15.45
N GLU A 148 -1.36 -15.65 14.55
CA GLU A 148 -1.63 -17.06 14.91
C GLU A 148 -0.50 -17.65 15.76
N ALA A 149 0.76 -17.39 15.41
CA ALA A 149 1.92 -17.83 16.18
C ALA A 149 1.92 -17.23 17.59
N THR A 150 1.63 -15.93 17.71
CA THR A 150 1.56 -15.24 19.00
C THR A 150 0.38 -15.75 19.83
N SER A 151 -0.78 -15.97 19.21
CA SER A 151 -1.96 -16.55 19.86
C SER A 151 -1.68 -17.94 20.43
N LYS A 152 -0.99 -18.81 19.68
CA LYS A 152 -0.56 -20.13 20.15
C LYS A 152 0.41 -20.04 21.34
N GLN A 153 1.40 -19.15 21.26
CA GLN A 153 2.34 -18.92 22.37
C GLN A 153 1.64 -18.39 23.63
N LEU A 154 0.66 -17.49 23.45
CA LEU A 154 -0.14 -16.96 24.54
C LEU A 154 -0.92 -18.08 25.23
N ASN A 155 -1.61 -18.92 24.43
CA ASN A 155 -2.43 -20.01 24.96
C ASN A 155 -1.58 -21.06 25.71
N LEU A 156 -0.39 -21.39 25.20
CA LEU A 156 0.54 -22.27 25.91
C LEU A 156 0.99 -21.69 27.25
N LYS A 157 1.31 -20.39 27.30
CA LYS A 157 1.69 -19.71 28.56
C LYS A 157 0.53 -19.64 29.55
N PHE A 158 -0.70 -19.46 29.09
CA PHE A 158 -1.89 -19.49 29.97
C PHE A 158 -2.07 -20.87 30.62
N VAL A 159 -1.91 -21.95 29.86
CA VAL A 159 -1.98 -23.32 30.41
C VAL A 159 -0.87 -23.58 31.44
N ASP A 160 0.35 -23.07 31.21
CA ASP A 160 1.48 -23.23 32.12
C ASP A 160 1.30 -22.45 33.44
N VAL A 161 0.67 -21.27 33.36
CA VAL A 161 0.30 -20.45 34.54
C VAL A 161 -0.79 -21.15 35.35
N ASP A 162 -1.82 -21.68 34.71
CA ASP A 162 -2.89 -22.43 35.40
C ASP A 162 -2.35 -23.70 36.07
N ALA A 163 -1.45 -24.44 35.40
CA ALA A 163 -0.78 -25.60 35.99
C ALA A 163 0.09 -25.23 37.20
N SER A 164 0.80 -24.11 37.12
CA SER A 164 1.63 -23.61 38.23
C SER A 164 0.79 -23.14 39.43
N LEU A 165 -0.35 -22.49 39.18
CA LEU A 165 -1.30 -22.09 40.23
C LEU A 165 -1.95 -23.31 40.91
N ALA A 166 -2.31 -24.34 40.13
CA ALA A 166 -2.83 -25.60 40.68
C ALA A 166 -1.79 -26.31 41.57
N GLY A 167 -0.53 -26.35 41.14
CA GLY A 167 0.57 -26.94 41.94
C GLY A 167 0.85 -26.16 43.24
N LEU A 168 0.77 -24.83 43.21
CA LEU A 168 0.89 -23.98 44.40
C LEU A 168 -0.27 -24.22 45.38
N ALA A 169 -1.51 -24.31 44.88
CA ALA A 169 -2.68 -24.60 45.70
C ALA A 169 -2.56 -25.95 46.41
N GLU A 170 -2.08 -26.98 45.72
CA GLU A 170 -1.87 -28.31 46.29
C GLU A 170 -0.75 -28.30 47.35
N THR A 171 0.34 -27.57 47.09
CA THR A 171 1.46 -27.45 48.04
C THR A 171 1.05 -26.70 49.31
N ILE A 172 0.27 -25.62 49.18
CA ILE A 172 -0.29 -24.89 50.33
C ILE A 172 -1.23 -25.81 51.13
N GLY A 173 -2.07 -26.60 50.46
CA GLY A 173 -2.95 -27.58 51.13
C GLY A 173 -2.18 -28.63 51.93
N ARG A 174 -1.07 -29.17 51.39
CA ARG A 174 -0.20 -30.13 52.10
C ARG A 174 0.52 -29.51 53.30
N ILE A 175 1.01 -28.27 53.18
CA ILE A 175 1.64 -27.56 54.30
C ILE A 175 0.61 -27.33 55.41
N TYR A 176 -0.61 -26.91 55.06
CA TYR A 176 -1.67 -26.70 56.04
C TYR A 176 -2.04 -28.00 56.76
N ALA A 177 -2.14 -29.13 56.04
CA ALA A 177 -2.38 -30.44 56.65
C ALA A 177 -1.24 -30.88 57.59
N ALA A 178 0.02 -30.64 57.23
CA ALA A 178 1.19 -31.03 58.03
C ALA A 178 1.42 -30.14 59.26
N THR A 179 0.83 -28.95 59.33
CA THR A 179 0.99 -28.02 60.46
C THR A 179 -0.14 -28.16 61.50
N VAL A 180 -1.18 -28.95 61.20
CA VAL A 180 -2.41 -29.06 62.01
C VAL A 180 -2.53 -30.40 62.75
N GLU A 181 -1.69 -31.40 62.46
CA GLU A 181 -1.57 -32.61 63.30
C GLU A 181 -0.26 -32.58 64.13
N PRO A 182 -0.35 -32.62 65.48
CA PRO A 182 0.79 -32.56 66.40
C PRO A 182 1.58 -33.88 66.52
#